data_AF-A0AAP8MZP9-F1
#
_entry.id   AF-A0AAP8MZP9-F1
#
_cell.length_a   1.000
_cell.length_b   1.000
_cell.length_c   1.000
_cell.angle_alpha   90.00
_cell.angle_beta   90.00
_cell.angle_gamma   90.00
#
_symmetry.space_group_name_H-M   'P 1'
#
loop_
_entity.id
_entity.type
_entity.pdbx_description
1 polymer ?
#
loop_
_entity_poly.entity_id
_entity_poly.type
_entity_poly.pdbx_seq_one_letter_code
_entity_poly.pdbx_strand_id
1 'polypeptide(L)'
;MRLLADKTGEQFLEILDQQGDALTVQFISNEGIRKGKPFKDTLTGLYLTGWTHRSTSTAIGLERFKQGILQDATVSFALHQLYPLGRKVKLPSDEVATIASYANTHPDGYYMYVRIDEELHRYRITPDWELLPSETLLALPYYPAPLTKEEKQTIDDYDTWAGGF
;
A
#
# COMPACT_ATOMS: atom_id res chain seq x y z
N MET A 1 -12.76 0.32 -7.88
CA MET A 1 -11.55 -0.31 -8.46
C MET A 1 -11.62 -1.82 -8.26
N ARG A 2 -11.26 -2.62 -9.27
CA ARG A 2 -11.14 -4.09 -9.18
C ARG A 2 -9.67 -4.46 -9.34
N LEU A 3 -9.10 -5.19 -8.38
CA LEU A 3 -7.69 -5.54 -8.38
C LEU A 3 -7.47 -7.06 -8.37
N LEU A 4 -6.35 -7.45 -8.95
CA LEU A 4 -5.69 -8.72 -8.72
C LEU A 4 -4.36 -8.46 -8.01
N ALA A 5 -3.95 -9.35 -7.11
CA ALA A 5 -2.63 -9.38 -6.52
C ALA A 5 -1.92 -10.66 -6.97
N ASP A 6 -0.61 -10.58 -7.17
CA ASP A 6 0.18 -11.76 -7.49
C ASP A 6 0.34 -12.68 -6.27
N LYS A 7 0.98 -13.84 -6.45
CA LYS A 7 1.16 -14.83 -5.37
C LYS A 7 1.93 -14.29 -4.16
N THR A 8 2.78 -13.29 -4.35
CA THR A 8 3.55 -12.65 -3.28
C THR A 8 2.74 -11.57 -2.56
N GLY A 9 1.75 -10.99 -3.23
CA GLY A 9 0.99 -9.84 -2.75
C GLY A 9 1.73 -8.52 -2.91
N GLU A 10 2.86 -8.50 -3.61
CA GLU A 10 3.68 -7.31 -3.83
C GLU A 10 3.28 -6.55 -5.10
N GLN A 11 2.71 -7.25 -6.09
CA GLN A 11 2.31 -6.66 -7.36
C GLN A 11 0.80 -6.66 -7.51
N PHE A 12 0.28 -5.59 -8.13
CA PHE A 12 -1.13 -5.41 -8.36
C PHE A 12 -1.43 -5.16 -9.83
N LEU A 13 -2.51 -5.77 -10.31
CA LEU A 13 -3.14 -5.48 -11.59
C LEU A 13 -4.52 -4.88 -11.35
N GLU A 14 -4.81 -3.76 -11.98
CA GLU A 14 -6.17 -3.22 -12.08
C GLU A 14 -6.89 -3.83 -13.27
N ILE A 15 -8.10 -4.35 -13.03
CA ILE A 15 -9.01 -4.80 -14.09
C ILE A 15 -9.78 -3.60 -14.61
N LEU A 16 -9.40 -3.14 -15.80
CA LEU A 16 -10.01 -2.00 -16.49
C LEU A 16 -11.32 -2.42 -17.18
N ASP A 17 -11.29 -3.54 -17.90
CA ASP A 17 -12.45 -4.14 -18.56
C ASP A 17 -12.48 -5.66 -18.37
N GLN A 18 -13.68 -6.23 -18.32
CA GLN A 18 -13.89 -7.66 -18.18
C GLN A 18 -15.15 -8.10 -18.93
N GLN A 19 -14.97 -9.04 -19.86
CA GLN A 19 -16.03 -9.66 -20.64
C GLN A 19 -15.89 -11.18 -20.55
N GLY A 20 -16.64 -11.78 -19.62
CA GLY A 20 -16.48 -13.20 -19.29
C GLY A 20 -15.08 -13.48 -18.75
N ASP A 21 -14.34 -14.36 -19.42
CA ASP A 21 -12.96 -14.72 -19.08
C ASP A 21 -11.93 -13.74 -19.66
N ALA A 22 -12.29 -12.93 -20.66
CA ALA A 22 -11.37 -11.98 -21.27
C ALA A 22 -11.28 -10.69 -20.44
N LEU A 23 -10.05 -10.23 -20.19
CA LEU A 23 -9.76 -9.07 -19.36
C LEU A 23 -8.87 -8.08 -20.11
N THR A 24 -9.03 -6.80 -19.79
CA THR A 24 -7.98 -5.80 -20.00
C THR A 24 -7.48 -5.35 -18.64
N VAL A 25 -6.19 -5.56 -18.38
CA VAL A 25 -5.55 -5.28 -17.10
C VAL A 25 -4.37 -4.33 -17.26
N GLN A 26 -3.99 -3.65 -16.18
CA GLN A 26 -2.81 -2.79 -16.15
C GLN A 26 -2.15 -2.85 -14.76
N PHE A 27 -0.83 -2.84 -14.70
CA PHE A 27 -0.13 -2.75 -13.43
C PHE A 27 -0.48 -1.45 -12.70
N ILE A 28 -0.54 -1.51 -11.37
CA ILE A 28 -0.84 -0.37 -10.53
C ILE A 28 0.04 -0.40 -9.28
N SER A 29 0.45 0.78 -8.81
CA SER A 29 1.20 0.93 -7.56
C SER A 29 0.29 0.83 -6.33
N ASN A 30 0.88 0.70 -5.15
CA ASN A 30 0.13 0.75 -3.88
C ASN A 30 -0.57 2.09 -3.67
N GLU A 31 -0.03 3.17 -4.22
CA GLU A 31 -0.58 4.52 -4.20
C GLU A 31 -1.72 4.71 -5.23
N GLY A 32 -2.06 3.67 -6.00
CA GLY A 32 -3.08 3.73 -7.03
C GLY A 32 -2.62 4.37 -8.34
N ILE A 33 -1.31 4.42 -8.60
CA ILE A 33 -0.75 4.98 -9.84
C ILE A 33 -0.56 3.85 -10.86
N ARG A 34 -1.25 3.94 -12.00
CA ARG A 34 -1.12 2.98 -13.11
C ARG A 34 0.29 3.01 -13.70
N LYS A 35 0.85 1.82 -13.97
CA LYS A 35 2.20 1.60 -14.52
C LYS A 35 2.12 0.86 -15.85
N GLY A 36 2.99 1.24 -16.78
CA GLY A 36 3.08 0.59 -18.09
C GLY A 36 1.82 0.80 -18.96
N LYS A 37 1.67 -0.01 -20.01
CA LYS A 37 0.48 0.02 -20.89
C LYS A 37 -0.51 -1.09 -20.48
N PRO A 38 -1.83 -0.86 -20.65
CA PRO A 38 -2.81 -1.91 -20.53
C PRO A 38 -2.52 -3.06 -21.49
N PHE A 39 -2.79 -4.29 -21.04
CA PHE A 39 -2.68 -5.49 -21.85
C PHE A 39 -3.90 -6.39 -21.66
N LYS A 40 -4.11 -7.29 -22.61
CA LYS A 40 -5.21 -8.26 -22.57
C LYS A 40 -4.71 -9.58 -22.04
N ASP A 41 -5.51 -10.21 -21.20
CA ASP A 41 -5.26 -11.54 -20.67
C ASP A 41 -6.59 -12.23 -20.37
N THR A 42 -6.55 -13.45 -19.84
CA THR A 42 -7.73 -14.14 -19.32
C THR A 42 -7.69 -14.30 -17.81
N LEU A 43 -8.86 -14.29 -17.17
CA LEU A 43 -8.96 -14.48 -15.72
C LEU A 43 -8.42 -15.86 -15.33
N THR A 44 -8.76 -16.89 -16.12
CA THR A 44 -8.24 -18.24 -15.94
C THR A 44 -6.71 -18.30 -16.07
N GLY A 45 -6.13 -17.63 -17.05
CA GLY A 45 -4.67 -17.57 -17.23
C GLY A 45 -3.95 -16.87 -16.08
N LEU A 46 -4.50 -15.76 -15.62
CA LEU A 46 -3.98 -15.03 -14.45
C LEU A 46 -4.07 -15.88 -13.17
N TYR A 47 -5.16 -16.61 -12.96
CA TYR A 47 -5.29 -17.50 -11.80
C TYR A 47 -4.29 -18.65 -11.82
N LEU A 48 -4.05 -19.26 -12.98
CA LEU A 48 -3.05 -20.33 -13.12
C LEU A 48 -1.63 -19.85 -12.82
N THR A 49 -1.33 -18.57 -13.06
CA THR A 49 -0.04 -17.95 -12.76
C THR A 49 0.03 -17.39 -11.33
N GLY A 50 -0.99 -17.62 -10.52
CA GLY A 50 -1.02 -17.29 -9.10
C GLY A 50 -1.58 -15.90 -8.77
N TRP A 51 -2.23 -15.23 -9.71
CA TRP A 51 -2.96 -14.00 -9.42
C TRP A 51 -4.30 -14.31 -8.76
N THR A 52 -4.72 -13.47 -7.81
CA THR A 52 -5.98 -13.64 -7.09
C THR A 52 -6.70 -12.31 -6.91
N HIS A 53 -8.04 -12.34 -6.83
CA HIS A 53 -8.80 -11.14 -6.55
C HIS A 53 -8.45 -10.54 -5.19
N ARG A 54 -8.26 -9.21 -5.19
CA ARG A 54 -7.99 -8.44 -4.00
C ARG A 54 -9.15 -7.48 -3.72
N SER A 55 -9.82 -7.69 -2.59
CA SER A 55 -10.90 -6.82 -2.12
C SER A 55 -10.40 -5.67 -1.25
N THR A 56 -9.18 -5.75 -0.73
CA THR A 56 -8.56 -4.74 0.15
C THR A 56 -7.13 -4.44 -0.27
N SER A 57 -6.82 -3.16 -0.50
CA SER A 57 -5.47 -2.65 -0.72
C SER A 57 -5.42 -1.15 -0.42
N THR A 58 -4.22 -0.62 -0.24
CA THR A 58 -4.00 0.83 -0.12
C THR A 58 -4.56 1.57 -1.34
N ALA A 59 -4.33 1.06 -2.55
CA ALA A 59 -4.85 1.64 -3.79
C ALA A 59 -6.39 1.73 -3.83
N ILE A 60 -7.09 0.69 -3.36
CA ILE A 60 -8.56 0.70 -3.28
C ILE A 60 -9.05 1.78 -2.32
N GLY A 61 -8.44 1.88 -1.14
CA GLY A 61 -8.81 2.90 -0.16
C GLY A 61 -8.52 4.32 -0.64
N LEU A 62 -7.37 4.56 -1.27
CA LEU A 62 -7.02 5.86 -1.85
C LEU A 62 -7.94 6.27 -2.99
N GLU A 63 -8.37 5.33 -3.83
CA GLU A 63 -9.35 5.60 -4.89
C GLU A 63 -10.71 6.03 -4.30
N ARG A 64 -11.19 5.32 -3.27
CA ARG A 64 -12.42 5.72 -2.56
C ARG A 64 -12.29 7.10 -1.93
N PHE A 65 -11.12 7.41 -1.36
CA PHE A 65 -10.84 8.71 -0.79
C PHE A 65 -10.89 9.83 -1.85
N LYS A 66 -10.31 9.60 -3.04
CA LYS A 66 -10.39 10.51 -4.20
C LYS A 66 -11.82 10.73 -4.68
N GLN A 67 -12.70 9.74 -4.51
CA GLN A 67 -14.13 9.83 -4.82
C GLN A 67 -14.96 10.55 -3.73
N GLY A 68 -14.32 11.01 -2.65
CA GLY A 68 -15.00 11.73 -1.56
C GLY A 68 -15.64 10.82 -0.50
N ILE A 69 -15.29 9.52 -0.47
CA ILE A 69 -15.78 8.59 0.56
C ILE A 69 -14.92 8.76 1.82
N LEU A 70 -15.53 9.20 2.92
CA LEU A 70 -14.80 9.60 4.14
C LEU A 70 -15.02 8.67 5.34
N GLN A 71 -16.11 7.89 5.37
CA GLN A 71 -16.45 7.00 6.48
C GLN A 71 -16.30 5.53 6.06
N ASP A 72 -15.09 5.16 5.66
CA ASP A 72 -14.79 3.84 5.13
C ASP A 72 -13.51 3.26 5.76
N ALA A 73 -13.60 2.02 6.25
CA ALA A 73 -12.50 1.35 6.92
C ALA A 73 -11.29 1.14 5.98
N THR A 74 -11.53 0.92 4.68
CA THR A 74 -10.47 0.77 3.68
C THR A 74 -9.75 2.09 3.40
N VAL A 75 -10.47 3.23 3.46
CA VAL A 75 -9.88 4.56 3.37
C VAL A 75 -9.00 4.83 4.58
N SER A 76 -9.52 4.60 5.79
CA SER A 76 -8.76 4.76 7.02
C SER A 76 -7.47 3.93 6.99
N PHE A 77 -7.57 2.64 6.66
CA PHE A 77 -6.42 1.76 6.51
C PHE A 77 -5.40 2.28 5.50
N ALA A 78 -5.86 2.69 4.31
CA ALA A 78 -4.99 3.19 3.26
C ALA A 78 -4.23 4.46 3.67
N LEU A 79 -4.89 5.41 4.34
CA LEU A 79 -4.23 6.63 4.82
C LEU A 79 -3.18 6.35 5.90
N HIS A 80 -3.43 5.38 6.79
CA HIS A 80 -2.44 4.96 7.80
C HIS A 80 -1.21 4.30 7.17
N GLN A 81 -1.41 3.51 6.10
CA GLN A 81 -0.30 2.87 5.39
C GLN A 81 0.48 3.86 4.53
N LEU A 82 -0.21 4.80 3.86
CA LEU A 82 0.43 5.77 2.96
C LEU A 82 1.21 6.84 3.72
N TYR A 83 0.75 7.26 4.90
CA TYR A 83 1.35 8.36 5.67
C TYR A 83 1.92 7.87 7.01
N PRO A 84 3.07 7.17 7.02
CA PRO A 84 3.69 6.75 8.26
C PRO A 84 4.28 7.93 9.03
N LEU A 85 4.32 7.79 10.36
CA LEU A 85 4.89 8.78 11.27
C LEU A 85 6.35 9.13 10.90
N GLY A 86 6.71 10.40 11.06
CA GLY A 86 8.06 10.92 10.83
C GLY A 86 8.43 11.10 9.37
N ARG A 87 7.59 10.70 8.41
CA ARG A 87 7.85 10.96 6.98
C ARG A 87 7.52 12.39 6.61
N LYS A 88 8.26 12.91 5.63
CA LYS A 88 7.96 14.20 5.01
C LYS A 88 6.84 14.05 3.98
N VAL A 89 5.95 15.02 3.97
CA VAL A 89 4.84 15.15 3.01
C VAL A 89 4.82 16.57 2.49
N LYS A 90 4.52 16.73 1.19
CA LYS A 90 4.26 18.01 0.58
C LYS A 90 2.75 18.27 0.63
N LEU A 91 2.39 19.39 1.24
CA LEU A 91 1.01 19.83 1.40
C LEU A 91 0.50 20.48 0.10
N PRO A 92 -0.83 20.64 -0.08
CA PRO A 92 -1.39 21.36 -1.23
C PRO A 92 -0.95 22.83 -1.33
N SER A 93 -0.45 23.41 -0.23
CA SER A 93 0.16 24.74 -0.17
C SER A 93 1.60 24.78 -0.70
N ASP A 94 2.12 23.67 -1.22
CA ASP A 94 3.54 23.44 -1.57
C ASP A 94 4.52 23.40 -0.39
N GLU A 95 4.05 23.61 0.85
CA GLU A 95 4.87 23.48 2.06
C GLU A 95 5.24 22.01 2.34
N VAL A 96 6.46 21.80 2.86
CA VAL A 96 6.91 20.48 3.28
C VAL A 96 6.76 20.35 4.79
N ALA A 97 5.99 19.36 5.22
CA ALA A 97 5.73 19.10 6.63
C ALA A 97 6.17 17.68 7.02
N THR A 98 6.43 17.46 8.31
CA THR A 98 6.74 16.13 8.85
C THR A 98 5.51 15.56 9.53
N ILE A 99 5.09 14.34 9.17
CA ILE A 99 3.94 13.67 9.76
C ILE A 99 4.18 13.40 11.25
N ALA A 100 3.32 13.93 12.11
CA ALA A 100 3.44 13.86 13.56
C ALA A 100 2.31 13.04 14.22
N SER A 101 1.24 12.72 13.49
CA SER A 101 0.20 11.79 13.94
C SER A 101 -0.30 10.92 12.79
N TYR A 102 -0.98 9.82 13.14
CA TYR A 102 -1.80 9.08 12.18
C TYR A 102 -3.05 9.88 11.78
N ALA A 103 -3.69 9.47 10.68
CA ALA A 103 -4.92 10.07 10.19
C ALA A 103 -6.10 9.80 11.14
N ASN A 104 -6.68 10.85 11.72
CA ASN A 104 -7.83 10.78 12.60
C ASN A 104 -9.14 10.95 11.81
N THR A 105 -10.05 9.98 11.93
CA THR A 105 -11.38 10.04 11.29
C THR A 105 -12.31 11.01 12.01
N HIS A 106 -12.94 11.90 11.26
CA HIS A 106 -14.01 12.79 11.71
C HIS A 106 -15.19 12.72 10.73
N PRO A 107 -16.40 13.17 11.11
CA PRO A 107 -17.58 13.10 10.25
C PRO A 107 -17.42 13.81 8.89
N ASP A 108 -16.61 14.86 8.87
CA ASP A 108 -16.32 15.72 7.72
C ASP A 108 -14.99 15.38 7.02
N GLY A 109 -14.24 14.39 7.49
CA GLY A 109 -13.04 13.90 6.81
C GLY A 109 -11.93 13.42 7.73
N TYR A 110 -10.74 13.26 7.16
CA TYR A 110 -9.56 12.83 7.88
C TYR A 110 -8.69 14.02 8.22
N TYR A 111 -8.14 14.04 9.42
CA TYR A 111 -7.24 15.09 9.90
C TYR A 111 -5.92 14.49 10.33
N MET A 112 -4.85 15.26 10.21
CA MET A 112 -3.51 14.86 10.61
C MET A 112 -2.77 16.03 11.25
N TYR A 113 -2.00 15.73 12.28
CA TYR A 113 -1.03 16.67 12.81
C TYR A 113 0.29 16.50 12.06
N VAL A 114 0.85 17.63 11.61
CA VAL A 114 2.14 17.70 10.94
C VAL A 114 2.99 18.77 11.61
N ARG A 115 4.31 18.65 11.50
CA ARG A 115 5.28 19.60 12.01
C ARG A 115 5.86 20.44 10.87
N ILE A 116 5.79 21.75 11.00
CA ILE A 116 6.40 22.75 10.11
C ILE A 116 7.19 23.69 11.01
N ASP A 117 8.48 23.88 10.76
CA ASP A 117 9.35 24.76 11.55
C ASP A 117 9.23 24.56 13.08
N GLU A 118 9.19 23.29 13.51
CA GLU A 118 9.02 22.83 14.90
C GLU A 118 7.63 23.06 15.53
N GLU A 119 6.73 23.77 14.87
CA GLU A 119 5.34 23.96 15.29
C GLU A 119 4.44 22.83 14.82
N LEU A 120 3.44 22.49 15.65
CA LEU A 120 2.47 21.43 15.35
C LEU A 120 1.20 22.04 14.77
N HIS A 121 0.87 21.65 13.55
CA HIS A 121 -0.32 22.12 12.84
C HIS A 121 -1.27 20.96 12.56
N ARG A 122 -2.58 21.20 12.74
CA ARG A 122 -3.62 20.24 12.36
C ARG A 122 -4.20 20.64 11.01
N TYR A 123 -4.10 19.75 10.03
CA TYR A 123 -4.73 19.95 8.72
C TYR A 123 -5.73 18.84 8.41
N ARG A 124 -6.70 19.18 7.57
CA ARG A 124 -7.54 18.19 6.90
C ARG A 124 -6.74 17.58 5.76
N ILE A 125 -6.68 16.25 5.72
CA ILE A 125 -6.02 15.50 4.66
C ILE A 125 -6.87 15.65 3.39
N THR A 126 -6.21 15.91 2.27
CA THR A 126 -6.82 15.83 0.93
C THR A 126 -6.04 14.82 0.08
N PRO A 127 -6.62 14.31 -1.02
CA PRO A 127 -5.92 13.39 -1.92
C PRO A 127 -4.67 13.97 -2.60
N ASP A 128 -4.47 15.29 -2.50
CA ASP A 128 -3.41 16.05 -3.18
C ASP A 128 -2.13 16.16 -2.35
N TRP A 129 -2.14 15.60 -1.12
CA TRP A 129 -0.94 15.46 -0.31
C TRP A 129 0.02 14.48 -0.99
N GLU A 130 1.30 14.85 -1.07
CA GLU A 130 2.31 14.03 -1.74
C GLU A 130 3.36 13.55 -0.73
N LEU A 131 3.40 12.23 -0.49
CA LEU A 131 4.42 11.64 0.37
C LEU A 131 5.78 11.77 -0.31
N LEU A 132 6.73 12.46 0.34
CA LEU A 132 8.05 12.65 -0.22
C LEU A 132 8.92 11.39 -0.03
N PRO A 133 9.90 11.16 -0.93
CA PRO A 133 10.88 10.09 -0.75
C PRO A 133 11.56 10.18 0.62
N SER A 134 11.88 9.03 1.20
CA SER A 134 12.64 8.98 2.45
C SER A 134 14.13 9.07 2.12
N GLU A 135 14.84 10.03 2.70
CA GLU A 135 16.31 10.09 2.64
C GLU A 135 16.95 9.00 3.52
N THR A 136 16.27 8.61 4.59
CA THR A 136 16.61 7.44 5.40
C THR A 136 15.97 6.22 4.74
N LEU A 137 16.75 5.20 4.37
CA LEU A 137 16.19 3.89 4.06
C LEU A 137 15.39 3.45 5.28
N LEU A 138 14.06 3.50 5.20
CA LEU A 138 13.23 2.90 6.23
C LEU A 138 13.56 1.41 6.19
N ALA A 139 14.01 0.89 7.33
CA ALA A 139 14.16 -0.55 7.48
C ALA A 139 12.86 -1.20 7.03
N LEU A 140 12.96 -2.23 6.17
CA LEU A 140 11.82 -3.07 5.84
C LEU A 140 11.12 -3.44 7.15
N PRO A 141 9.78 -3.34 7.24
CA PRO A 141 9.08 -3.87 8.40
C PRO A 141 9.40 -5.37 8.41
N TYR A 142 10.21 -5.78 9.40
CA TYR A 142 10.85 -7.09 9.54
C TYR A 142 12.15 -7.32 8.75
N TYR A 143 13.28 -6.98 9.38
CA TYR A 143 14.50 -7.79 9.27
C TYR A 143 14.44 -8.72 10.50
N PRO A 144 14.30 -10.06 10.37
CA PRO A 144 14.39 -10.91 11.55
C PRO A 144 15.74 -10.62 12.23
N ALA A 145 15.74 -10.62 13.57
CA ALA A 145 16.98 -10.59 14.33
C ALA A 145 17.93 -11.68 13.77
N PRO A 146 19.26 -11.52 13.89
CA PRO A 146 20.17 -12.60 13.53
C PRO A 146 19.70 -13.88 14.20
N LEU A 147 19.43 -14.93 13.40
CA LEU A 147 18.88 -16.19 13.89
C LEU A 147 19.68 -16.64 15.13
N THR A 148 18.98 -16.94 16.21
CA THR A 148 19.64 -17.57 17.35
C THR A 148 20.17 -18.95 16.95
N LYS A 149 21.08 -19.50 17.75
CA LYS A 149 21.60 -20.84 17.50
C LYS A 149 20.46 -21.87 17.51
N GLU A 150 19.45 -21.71 18.37
CA GLU A 150 18.29 -22.61 18.40
C GLU A 150 17.40 -22.47 17.17
N GLU A 151 17.17 -21.26 16.68
CA GLU A 151 16.35 -21.03 15.47
C GLU A 151 17.03 -21.60 14.23
N LYS A 152 18.34 -21.39 14.10
CA LYS A 152 19.12 -21.96 12.99
C LYS A 152 19.11 -23.49 13.01
N GLN A 153 19.27 -24.09 14.19
CA GLN A 153 19.20 -25.55 14.34
C GLN A 153 17.80 -26.08 13.98
N THR A 154 16.74 -25.38 14.37
CA THR A 154 15.36 -25.77 14.05
C THR A 154 15.10 -25.74 12.54
N ILE A 155 15.65 -24.74 11.85
CA ILE A 155 15.57 -24.62 10.38
C ILE A 155 16.39 -25.73 9.71
N ASP A 156 17.63 -25.95 10.15
CA ASP A 156 18.52 -26.99 9.59
C ASP A 156 17.91 -28.40 9.80
N ASP A 157 17.29 -28.65 10.95
CA ASP A 157 16.59 -29.90 11.25
C ASP A 157 15.34 -30.08 10.36
N TYR A 158 14.62 -28.97 10.10
CA TYR A 158 13.46 -28.96 9.21
C TYR A 158 13.85 -29.18 7.75
N ASP A 159 14.90 -28.53 7.26
CA ASP A 159 15.41 -28.68 5.88
C ASP A 159 16.00 -30.07 5.65
N THR A 160 16.64 -30.65 6.66
CA THR A 160 17.13 -32.04 6.65
C THR A 160 15.96 -33.03 6.61
N TRP A 161 14.90 -32.78 7.38
CA TRP A 161 13.66 -33.58 7.34
C TRP A 161 12.91 -33.42 6.00
N ALA A 162 12.90 -32.22 5.42
CA ALA A 162 12.24 -31.90 4.16
C ALA A 162 13.01 -32.37 2.91
N GLY A 163 14.20 -32.97 3.09
CA GLY A 163 14.97 -33.59 2.02
C GLY A 163 15.74 -32.62 1.13
N GLY A 164 16.03 -31.40 1.61
CA GLY A 164 16.89 -30.42 0.94
C GLY A 164 16.35 -29.91 -0.40
N PHE A 165 15.65 -28.77 -0.38
CA PHE A 165 15.40 -27.93 -1.56
C PHE A 165 16.31 -26.71 -1.54
#